data_AF-A0A1C7NKL0-F1
#
_entry.id   AF-A0A1C7NKL0-F1
#
_cell.length_a   1.000
_cell.length_b   1.000
_cell.length_c   1.000
_cell.angle_alpha   90.00
_cell.angle_beta   90.00
_cell.angle_gamma   90.00
#
_symmetry.space_group_name_H-M   'P 1'
#
loop_
_entity.id
_entity.type
_entity.pdbx_description
1 polymer ?
#
loop_
_entity_poly.entity_id
_entity_poly.type
_entity_poly.pdbx_seq_one_letter_code
_entity_poly.pdbx_strand_id
1 'polypeptide(L)' 'YDPSIGIYGMDYYVVMGRPGNRVSRRKHCKAKVGVTHRIKKEETQEWFKNRFDGVISNKN' A
#
# COMPACT_ATOMS: atom_id res chain seq x y z
N TYR A 1 16.19 1.46 -24.68
CA TYR A 1 17.20 0.55 -24.11
C TYR A 1 18.55 1.14 -24.45
N ASP A 2 19.36 1.43 -23.45
CA ASP A 2 20.73 1.92 -23.66
C ASP A 2 21.70 0.78 -23.29
N PRO A 3 22.38 0.18 -24.27
CA PRO A 3 23.31 -0.92 -24.02
C PRO A 3 24.48 -0.57 -23.09
N SER A 4 24.81 0.73 -22.94
CA SER A 4 25.92 1.16 -22.08
C SER A 4 25.58 1.14 -20.58
N ILE A 5 24.30 1.21 -20.23
CA ILE A 5 23.80 1.34 -18.86
C ILE A 5 23.49 -0.02 -18.23
N GLY A 6 23.12 -1.02 -19.05
CA GLY A 6 22.72 -2.35 -18.59
C GLY A 6 21.25 -2.44 -18.14
N ILE A 7 20.89 -3.57 -17.50
CA ILE A 7 19.54 -3.83 -16.97
C ILE A 7 19.61 -3.83 -15.44
N TYR A 8 18.75 -3.05 -14.81
CA TYR A 8 18.58 -3.03 -13.36
C TYR A 8 17.23 -3.62 -12.96
N GLY A 9 17.25 -4.49 -11.95
CA GLY A 9 16.05 -4.92 -11.24
C GLY A 9 15.62 -3.88 -10.21
N MET A 10 14.32 -3.78 -9.95
CA MET A 10 13.76 -2.87 -8.96
C MET A 10 12.70 -3.58 -8.14
N ASP A 11 12.73 -3.33 -6.82
CA ASP A 11 11.66 -3.75 -5.91
C ASP A 11 10.73 -2.58 -5.64
N TYR A 12 9.42 -2.82 -5.77
CA TYR A 12 8.38 -1.85 -5.47
C TYR A 12 7.62 -2.26 -4.22
N TYR A 13 7.58 -1.38 -3.22
CA TYR A 13 6.76 -1.55 -2.03
C TYR A 13 5.81 -0.36 -1.88
N VAL A 14 4.51 -0.64 -1.84
CA VAL A 14 3.45 0.38 -1.81
C VAL A 14 2.70 0.29 -0.49
N VAL A 15 2.52 1.45 0.17
CA VAL A 15 1.79 1.55 1.44
C VAL A 15 0.42 2.18 1.21
N MET A 16 -0.62 1.43 1.55
CA MET A 16 -2.00 1.90 1.50
C MET A 16 -2.39 2.64 2.78
N GLY A 17 -3.24 3.67 2.67
CA GLY A 17 -3.69 4.43 3.83
C GLY A 17 -4.99 5.19 3.60
N ARG A 18 -5.75 5.38 4.68
CA ARG A 18 -6.91 6.28 4.72
C ARG A 18 -6.52 7.65 5.27
N PRO A 19 -7.23 8.74 4.89
CA PRO A 19 -7.08 10.03 5.54
C PRO A 19 -7.36 9.90 7.04
N GLY A 20 -6.38 10.26 7.89
CA GLY A 20 -6.52 10.17 9.35
C GLY A 20 -5.33 9.50 10.07
N ASN A 21 -4.46 8.81 9.35
CA ASN A 21 -3.31 8.10 9.94
C ASN A 21 -2.33 9.00 10.74
N ARG A 22 -2.37 10.32 10.54
CA ARG A 22 -1.54 11.31 11.25
C ARG A 22 -1.71 11.26 12.77
N VAL A 23 -2.86 10.84 13.30
CA VAL A 23 -3.10 10.77 14.75
C VAL A 23 -2.07 9.91 15.48
N SER A 24 -1.50 8.91 14.80
CA SER A 24 -0.46 8.02 15.34
C SER A 24 0.97 8.54 15.19
N ARG A 25 1.19 9.59 14.40
CA ARG A 25 2.51 10.14 14.07
C ARG A 25 2.74 11.54 14.63
N ARG A 26 1.67 12.30 14.92
CA ARG A 26 1.76 13.66 15.46
C ARG A 26 2.44 13.69 16.83
N LYS A 27 3.15 14.79 17.11
CA LYS A 27 3.85 15.03 18.39
C LYS A 27 2.88 15.26 19.55
N HIS A 28 1.94 16.19 19.37
CA HIS A 28 0.93 16.54 20.39
C HIS A 28 -0.32 15.66 20.27
N CYS A 29 -0.89 15.23 21.39
CA CYS A 29 -2.08 14.36 21.47
C CYS A 29 -1.99 13.09 20.60
N LYS A 30 -0.86 12.40 20.60
CA LYS A 30 -0.69 11.15 19.84
C LYS A 30 -1.70 10.10 20.31
N ALA A 31 -2.34 9.42 19.38
CA ALA A 31 -3.32 8.37 19.64
C ALA A 31 -3.17 7.20 18.67
N LYS A 32 -3.71 6.02 19.03
CA LYS A 32 -3.72 4.86 18.12
C LYS A 32 -4.76 5.07 17.01
N VAL A 33 -4.46 4.59 15.80
CA VAL A 33 -5.47 4.46 14.75
C VAL A 33 -6.44 3.35 15.17
N GLY A 34 -7.74 3.69 15.20
CA GLY A 34 -8.82 2.76 15.55
C GLY A 34 -8.87 1.57 14.61
N VAL A 35 -9.30 0.41 15.12
CA VAL A 35 -9.27 -0.87 14.40
C VAL A 35 -10.08 -0.81 13.11
N THR A 36 -11.27 -0.20 13.16
CA THR A 36 -12.15 -0.01 12.00
C THR A 36 -11.55 0.88 10.92
N HIS A 37 -10.65 1.81 11.29
CA HIS A 37 -10.00 2.73 10.36
C HIS A 37 -8.75 2.11 9.70
N ARG A 38 -8.23 0.99 10.21
CA ARG A 38 -7.10 0.28 9.58
C ARG A 38 -7.58 -0.44 8.33
N ILE A 39 -6.69 -0.51 7.33
CA ILE A 39 -6.95 -1.22 6.08
C ILE A 39 -6.59 -2.70 6.30
N LYS A 40 -7.46 -3.59 5.85
CA LYS A 40 -7.21 -5.04 5.84
C LYS A 40 -6.65 -5.50 4.49
N LYS A 41 -6.13 -6.73 4.44
CA LYS A 41 -5.56 -7.31 3.22
C LYS A 41 -6.61 -7.37 2.10
N GLU A 42 -7.80 -7.87 2.43
CA GLU A 42 -8.89 -8.11 1.48
C GLU A 42 -9.38 -6.80 0.86
N GLU A 43 -9.46 -5.74 1.67
CA GLU A 43 -9.84 -4.40 1.20
C GLU A 43 -8.82 -3.83 0.21
N THR A 44 -7.53 -4.03 0.48
CA THR A 44 -6.47 -3.60 -0.45
C THR A 44 -6.54 -4.36 -1.76
N GLN A 45 -6.81 -5.66 -1.70
CA GLN A 45 -6.98 -6.51 -2.88
C GLN A 45 -8.16 -6.05 -3.73
N GLU A 46 -9.30 -5.75 -3.12
CA GLU A 46 -10.49 -5.23 -3.80
C GLU A 46 -10.24 -3.84 -4.40
N TRP A 47 -9.60 -2.94 -3.66
CA TRP A 47 -9.24 -1.62 -4.17
C TRP A 47 -8.30 -1.73 -5.39
N PHE A 48 -7.33 -2.63 -5.36
CA PHE A 48 -6.40 -2.83 -6.47
C PHE A 48 -7.12 -3.34 -7.73
N LYS A 49 -8.02 -4.32 -7.58
CA LYS A 49 -8.88 -4.81 -8.66
C LYS A 49 -9.69 -3.67 -9.28
N ASN A 50 -10.38 -2.89 -8.45
CA ASN A 50 -11.29 -1.85 -8.93
C ASN A 50 -10.58 -0.62 -9.52
N ARG A 51 -9.40 -0.27 -8.99
CA ARG A 51 -8.67 0.94 -9.41
C ARG A 51 -7.84 0.74 -10.67
N PHE A 52 -7.31 -0.47 -10.86
CA PHE A 52 -6.33 -0.76 -11.91
C PHE A 52 -6.70 -1.98 -12.76
N ASP A 53 -7.90 -2.53 -12.62
CA ASP A 53 -8.34 -3.78 -13.26
C ASP A 53 -7.36 -4.94 -12.99
N GLY A 54 -6.77 -4.92 -11.79
CA GLY A 54 -5.66 -5.80 -11.42
C GLY A 54 -6.10 -7.24 -11.18
N VAL A 55 -5.39 -8.21 -11.76
CA VAL A 55 -5.60 -9.64 -11.49
C VAL A 55 -4.75 -10.08 -10.31
N ILE A 56 -5.35 -10.79 -9.36
CA ILE A 56 -4.66 -11.32 -8.17
C ILE A 56 -4.54 -12.83 -8.30
N SER A 57 -3.32 -13.33 -8.38
CA SER A 57 -3.04 -14.78 -8.32
C SER A 57 -2.94 -15.26 -6.89
N ASN A 58 -3.68 -16.31 -6.55
CA ASN A 58 -3.45 -17.08 -5.33
C ASN A 58 -2.35 -18.11 -5.63
N LYS A 59 -1.22 -18.04 -4.92
CA LYS A 59 -0.30 -19.18 -4.85
C LYS A 59 -0.73 -20.04 -3.66
N ASN A 60 -1.01 -21.31 -3.93
CA ASN A 60 -1.19 -22.36 -2.94
C ASN A 60 0.10 -22.61 -2.15
#